data_AF-C0D6W4-F1
#
_entry.id   AF-C0D6W4-F1
#
_cell.length_a   1.000
_cell.length_b   1.000
_cell.length_c   1.000
_cell.angle_alpha   90.00
_cell.angle_beta   90.00
_cell.angle_gamma   90.00
#
_symmetry.space_group_name_H-M   'P 1'
#
loop_
_entity.id
_entity.type
_entity.pdbx_description
1 polymer ?
#
loop_
_entity_poly.entity_id
_entity_poly.type
_entity_poly.pdbx_seq_one_letter_code
_entity_poly.pdbx_strand_id
1 'polypeptide(L)'
;MAEYNKQYTPTLWKNYPLTDTSINAYRLNHLEGGVNENDNRLVALSEDKAEQAVVNKMVKTVTLNKDTGVLTVTLLDGTQSTYDLDVEKVVANFDLNNNNDLVLTLADGTQKVVPLSKFMDTYTFKSSGTITFNANGKEITAFIPDGGITLAKLEATVLSTIRQYMLDAQTAKGQAEQAAENARGYAVGGAGFEGVSAQHFANQAKRYAVITDEAPRDNAQYYAQDAAKSAEEARQAAGCDGTAASISAVDVQGLVAAAGGTSDVQALINAVADQVINRLVAKGQIVNNLLATEPGNVLDATQGKALKEYYDRLNSDLTESKNEVLLYSGKIKYNDEISVPNLHKYKLFHLGDNQNELYGCDVGGVVGNVLEFNLSGQVSGRAVFSSIKFHIIKANTLKVIFNIQVNVTADNAIEYVSLERESQITLWGVPLI
;
A
#
# COMPACT_ATOMS: atom_id res chain seq x y z
N MET A 1 39.01 -57.82 109.96
CA MET A 1 38.45 -58.95 110.70
C MET A 1 39.16 -59.08 112.04
N ALA A 2 38.53 -58.71 113.14
CA ALA A 2 38.93 -59.33 114.41
C ALA A 2 38.34 -60.74 114.32
N GLU A 3 39.17 -61.70 113.91
CA GLU A 3 38.77 -63.10 113.83
C GLU A 3 38.45 -63.55 115.26
N TYR A 4 37.17 -63.74 115.56
CA TYR A 4 36.76 -64.27 116.87
C TYR A 4 37.06 -65.76 116.85
N ASN A 5 38.26 -66.11 117.29
CA ASN A 5 38.64 -67.49 117.50
C ASN A 5 37.98 -68.01 118.78
N LYS A 6 37.68 -69.31 118.81
CA LYS A 6 37.17 -69.98 120.01
C LYS A 6 38.06 -69.70 121.21
N GLN A 7 37.48 -69.14 122.28
CA GLN A 7 38.23 -68.73 123.48
C GLN A 7 37.93 -69.62 124.68
N TYR A 8 36.82 -70.36 124.65
CA TYR A 8 36.40 -71.22 125.74
C TYR A 8 36.69 -72.69 125.44
N THR A 9 37.34 -73.36 126.40
CA THR A 9 37.48 -74.81 126.40
C THR A 9 36.82 -75.35 127.67
N PRO A 10 35.81 -76.25 127.56
CA PRO A 10 35.11 -76.79 128.71
C PRO A 10 36.06 -77.46 129.70
N THR A 11 35.86 -77.21 130.99
CA THR A 11 36.51 -77.99 132.05
C THR A 11 35.57 -79.11 132.50
N LEU A 12 36.07 -80.35 132.54
CA LEU A 12 35.28 -81.48 133.01
C LEU A 12 35.30 -81.54 134.54
N TRP A 13 34.18 -81.18 135.17
CA TRP A 13 34.03 -81.24 136.62
C TRP A 13 33.71 -82.66 137.10
N LYS A 14 34.39 -83.09 138.15
CA LYS A 14 34.19 -84.37 138.85
C LYS A 14 33.80 -84.08 140.31
N ASN A 15 32.87 -84.83 140.88
CA ASN A 15 32.39 -84.59 142.25
C ASN A 15 33.48 -84.87 143.29
N TYR A 16 33.78 -83.89 144.15
CA TYR A 16 34.14 -84.15 145.55
C TYR A 16 32.95 -83.71 146.42
N PRO A 17 32.39 -84.58 147.28
CA PRO A 17 31.07 -84.33 147.86
C PRO A 17 31.12 -83.30 148.99
N LEU A 18 30.33 -82.23 148.86
CA LEU A 18 29.83 -81.44 149.99
C LEU A 18 28.30 -81.41 149.89
N THR A 19 27.63 -81.96 150.89
CA THR A 19 26.17 -82.17 150.93
C THR A 19 25.35 -80.91 151.14
N ASP A 20 25.99 -79.76 151.34
CA ASP A 20 25.31 -78.51 151.73
C ASP A 20 25.04 -77.53 150.58
N THR A 21 25.46 -77.82 149.34
CA THR A 21 25.12 -76.95 148.18
C THR A 21 24.59 -77.75 146.98
N SER A 22 23.55 -77.22 146.33
CA SER A 22 22.80 -77.90 145.26
C SER A 22 23.50 -77.95 143.89
N ILE A 23 24.82 -77.73 143.86
CA ILE A 23 25.62 -77.74 142.63
C ILE A 23 26.42 -79.04 142.61
N ASN A 24 26.01 -79.95 141.72
CA ASN A 24 26.69 -81.21 141.46
C ASN A 24 27.42 -81.17 140.10
N ALA A 25 28.31 -82.12 139.86
CA ALA A 25 29.05 -82.23 138.60
C ALA A 25 28.14 -82.21 137.36
N TYR A 26 26.92 -82.77 137.45
CA TYR A 26 25.95 -82.72 136.35
C TYR A 26 25.58 -81.28 135.99
N ARG A 27 25.15 -80.46 136.98
CA ARG A 27 24.77 -79.06 136.75
C ARG A 27 25.96 -78.20 136.31
N LEU A 28 27.15 -78.41 136.86
CA LEU A 28 28.37 -77.72 136.43
C LEU A 28 28.76 -78.06 135.00
N ASN A 29 28.81 -79.34 134.65
CA ASN A 29 29.12 -79.76 133.28
C ASN A 29 28.04 -79.32 132.27
N HIS A 30 26.78 -79.17 132.71
CA HIS A 30 25.72 -78.58 131.88
C HIS A 30 25.96 -77.08 131.61
N LEU A 31 26.39 -76.33 132.63
CA LEU A 31 26.80 -74.94 132.47
C LEU A 31 28.03 -74.81 131.56
N GLU A 32 29.05 -75.64 131.76
CA GLU A 32 30.24 -75.73 130.88
C GLU A 32 29.86 -75.98 129.42
N GLY A 33 28.92 -76.91 129.18
CA GLY A 33 28.38 -77.19 127.85
C GLY A 33 27.65 -75.98 127.26
N GLY A 34 26.86 -75.27 128.06
CA GLY A 34 26.16 -74.05 127.65
C GLY A 34 27.09 -72.89 127.31
N VAL A 35 28.15 -72.67 128.10
CA VAL A 35 29.16 -71.64 127.82
C VAL A 35 29.93 -71.95 126.54
N ASN A 36 30.34 -73.20 126.36
CA ASN A 36 31.03 -73.65 125.14
C ASN A 36 30.15 -73.54 123.89
N GLU A 37 28.87 -73.85 123.99
CA GLU A 37 27.92 -73.70 122.88
C GLU A 37 27.68 -72.22 122.55
N ASN A 38 27.60 -71.35 123.56
CA ASN A 38 27.49 -69.91 123.34
C ASN A 38 28.73 -69.35 122.63
N ASP A 39 29.94 -69.78 123.03
CA ASP A 39 31.18 -69.38 122.36
C ASP A 39 31.19 -69.83 120.89
N ASN A 40 30.85 -71.10 120.62
CA ASN A 40 30.72 -71.61 119.23
C ASN A 40 29.72 -70.78 118.39
N ARG A 41 28.57 -70.39 118.96
CA ARG A 41 27.57 -69.57 118.27
C ARG A 41 28.04 -68.15 118.03
N LEU A 42 28.85 -67.57 118.92
CA LEU A 42 29.44 -66.25 118.74
C LEU A 42 30.45 -66.25 117.58
N VAL A 43 31.27 -67.30 117.47
CA VAL A 43 32.18 -67.49 116.34
C VAL A 43 31.40 -67.58 115.03
N ALA A 44 30.41 -68.48 114.94
CA ALA A 44 29.58 -68.64 113.74
C ALA A 44 28.83 -67.35 113.35
N LEU A 45 28.28 -66.62 114.34
CA LEU A 45 27.61 -65.33 114.10
C LEU A 45 28.56 -64.24 113.58
N SER A 46 29.85 -64.32 113.95
CA SER A 46 30.87 -63.39 113.45
C SER A 46 31.29 -63.70 112.00
N GLU A 47 31.24 -64.98 111.61
CA GLU A 47 31.51 -65.44 110.23
C GLU A 47 30.35 -65.11 109.28
N ASP A 48 29.11 -65.19 109.74
CA ASP A 48 27.91 -64.92 108.93
C ASP A 48 27.61 -63.42 108.74
N LYS A 49 28.09 -62.54 109.64
CA LYS A 49 27.82 -61.10 109.57
C LYS A 49 28.85 -60.37 108.73
N ALA A 50 28.37 -59.58 107.77
CA ALA A 50 29.23 -58.68 107.01
C ALA A 50 29.86 -57.59 107.90
N GLU A 51 31.14 -57.31 107.69
CA GLU A 51 31.84 -56.25 108.42
C GLU A 51 31.18 -54.88 108.14
N GLN A 52 31.03 -54.06 109.19
CA GLN A 52 30.46 -52.73 109.06
C GLN A 52 31.21 -51.86 108.03
N ALA A 53 32.52 -52.02 107.91
CA ALA A 53 33.34 -51.32 106.91
C ALA A 53 33.04 -51.72 105.46
N VAL A 54 32.56 -52.95 105.23
CA VAL A 54 32.13 -53.44 103.91
C VAL A 54 30.70 -52.98 103.63
N VAL A 55 29.80 -53.10 104.60
CA VAL A 55 28.40 -52.64 104.49
C VAL A 55 28.34 -51.14 104.22
N ASN A 56 29.17 -50.35 104.89
CA ASN A 56 29.26 -48.90 104.70
C ASN A 56 29.56 -48.47 103.25
N LYS A 57 30.27 -49.31 102.48
CA LYS A 57 30.59 -49.07 101.07
C LYS A 57 29.48 -49.49 100.10
N MET A 58 28.41 -50.11 100.58
CA MET A 58 27.28 -50.48 99.73
C MET A 58 26.39 -49.26 99.44
N VAL A 59 25.64 -49.33 98.34
CA VAL A 59 24.77 -48.23 97.88
C VAL A 59 23.52 -48.17 98.74
N LYS A 60 23.23 -46.99 99.28
CA LYS A 60 21.99 -46.68 99.98
C LYS A 60 20.91 -46.21 99.01
N THR A 61 21.24 -45.25 98.15
CA THR A 61 20.30 -44.64 97.19
C THR A 61 21.01 -44.18 95.94
N VAL A 62 20.28 -44.17 94.82
CA VAL A 62 20.69 -43.56 93.55
C VAL A 62 19.59 -42.61 93.12
N THR A 63 19.94 -41.37 92.78
CA THR A 63 18.98 -40.33 92.35
C THR A 63 19.49 -39.62 91.10
N LEU A 64 18.58 -39.27 90.19
CA LEU A 64 18.89 -38.48 88.99
C LEU A 64 18.10 -37.17 89.06
N ASN A 65 18.79 -36.03 89.06
CA ASN A 65 18.15 -34.75 88.83
C ASN A 65 17.95 -34.59 87.31
N LYS A 66 16.69 -34.56 86.87
CA LYS A 66 16.35 -34.49 85.43
C LYS A 66 16.57 -33.10 84.83
N ASP A 67 16.57 -32.06 85.66
CA ASP A 67 16.75 -30.68 85.18
C ASP A 67 18.23 -30.36 84.96
N THR A 68 19.11 -30.98 85.76
CA THR A 68 20.57 -30.73 85.68
C THR A 68 21.36 -31.90 85.14
N GLY A 69 20.75 -33.06 84.88
CA GLY A 69 21.43 -34.27 84.40
C GLY A 69 22.30 -35.00 85.44
N VAL A 70 22.39 -34.51 86.68
CA VAL A 70 23.33 -35.04 87.69
C VAL A 70 22.78 -36.30 88.36
N LEU A 71 23.51 -37.41 88.24
CA LEU A 71 23.31 -38.67 88.96
C LEU A 71 24.10 -38.65 90.27
N THR A 72 23.41 -38.82 91.40
CA THR A 72 24.03 -38.91 92.72
C THR A 72 23.87 -40.31 93.30
N VAL A 73 24.99 -40.96 93.62
CA VAL A 73 25.05 -42.22 94.35
C VAL A 73 25.44 -41.94 95.79
N THR A 74 24.63 -42.37 96.74
CA THR A 74 24.92 -42.25 98.19
C THR A 74 25.17 -43.63 98.77
N LEU A 75 26.31 -43.80 99.44
CA LEU A 75 26.66 -45.03 100.14
C LEU A 75 26.00 -45.08 101.53
N LEU A 76 25.99 -46.24 102.18
CA LEU A 76 25.39 -46.43 103.50
C LEU A 76 26.08 -45.61 104.61
N ASP A 77 27.36 -45.28 104.45
CA ASP A 77 28.08 -44.35 105.33
C ASP A 77 27.76 -42.87 105.11
N GLY A 78 26.99 -42.54 104.07
CA GLY A 78 26.63 -41.17 103.71
C GLY A 78 27.57 -40.51 102.70
N THR A 79 28.66 -41.17 102.29
CA THR A 79 29.54 -40.69 101.21
C THR A 79 28.76 -40.58 99.91
N GLN A 80 29.00 -39.50 99.15
CA GLN A 80 28.32 -39.25 97.89
C GLN A 80 29.30 -39.19 96.73
N SER A 81 28.92 -39.75 95.59
CA SER A 81 29.58 -39.58 94.31
C SER A 81 28.57 -39.04 93.31
N THR A 82 28.96 -38.01 92.57
CA THR A 82 28.12 -37.35 91.57
C THR A 82 28.73 -37.51 90.18
N TYR A 83 27.86 -37.77 89.21
CA TYR A 83 28.21 -37.90 87.80
C TYR A 83 27.28 -36.98 87.01
N ASP A 84 27.86 -36.07 86.24
CA ASP A 84 27.12 -35.19 85.35
C ASP A 84 26.82 -35.95 84.05
N LEU A 85 25.54 -36.22 83.77
CA LEU A 85 25.12 -36.85 82.53
C LEU A 85 24.62 -35.74 81.62
N ASP A 86 25.18 -35.60 80.41
CA ASP A 86 24.83 -34.56 79.42
C ASP A 86 23.39 -34.70 78.82
N VAL A 87 22.43 -35.24 79.58
CA VAL A 87 21.07 -35.52 79.12
C VAL A 87 20.27 -34.26 78.81
N GLU A 88 20.60 -33.13 79.44
CA GLU A 88 20.06 -31.80 79.17
C GLU A 88 20.49 -31.24 77.80
N LYS A 89 21.63 -31.70 77.27
CA LYS A 89 22.17 -31.25 75.97
C LYS A 89 21.60 -32.03 74.78
N VAL A 90 20.84 -33.10 75.03
CA VAL A 90 20.23 -33.90 73.95
C VAL A 90 19.02 -33.14 73.39
N VAL A 91 18.98 -33.00 72.07
CA VAL A 91 17.83 -32.42 71.37
C VAL A 91 16.67 -33.40 71.47
N ALA A 92 15.60 -32.97 72.14
CA ALA A 92 14.39 -33.77 72.33
C ALA A 92 13.43 -33.68 71.14
N ASN A 93 13.41 -32.53 70.45
CA ASN A 93 12.59 -32.35 69.25
C ASN A 93 13.27 -31.43 68.22
N PHE A 94 12.98 -31.65 66.93
CA PHE A 94 13.49 -30.91 65.79
C PHE A 94 12.33 -30.54 64.87
N ASP A 95 12.06 -29.24 64.71
CA ASP A 95 10.93 -28.76 63.92
C ASP A 95 11.24 -27.41 63.25
N LEU A 96 10.35 -26.97 62.36
CA LEU A 96 10.37 -25.64 61.74
C LEU A 96 9.33 -24.73 62.42
N ASN A 97 9.71 -23.49 62.72
CA ASN A 97 8.75 -22.49 63.20
C ASN A 97 7.94 -21.86 62.05
N ASN A 98 7.02 -20.94 62.40
CA ASN A 98 6.21 -20.20 61.43
C ASN A 98 7.02 -19.31 60.46
N ASN A 99 8.28 -19.03 60.77
CA ASN A 99 9.20 -18.28 59.93
C ASN A 99 10.13 -19.20 59.10
N ASN A 100 9.86 -20.51 59.10
CA ASN A 100 10.69 -21.54 58.48
C ASN A 100 12.13 -21.61 59.03
N ASP A 101 12.37 -21.14 60.25
CA ASP A 101 13.65 -21.33 60.93
C ASP A 101 13.68 -22.69 61.62
N LEU A 102 14.86 -23.27 61.68
CA LEU A 102 15.07 -24.54 62.36
C LEU A 102 15.07 -24.34 63.88
N VAL A 103 14.19 -25.03 64.59
CA VAL A 103 14.10 -24.98 66.05
C VAL A 103 14.48 -26.33 66.66
N LEU A 104 15.56 -26.31 67.43
CA LEU A 104 15.97 -27.43 68.27
C LEU A 104 15.40 -27.21 69.66
N THR A 105 14.53 -28.10 70.13
CA THR A 105 14.06 -28.08 71.52
C THR A 105 14.88 -29.08 72.33
N LEU A 106 15.59 -28.58 73.33
CA LEU A 106 16.39 -29.40 74.24
C LEU A 106 15.50 -30.10 75.27
N ALA A 107 16.04 -31.12 75.94
CA ALA A 107 15.30 -31.89 76.95
C ALA A 107 14.83 -31.04 78.16
N ASP A 108 15.49 -29.92 78.44
CA ASP A 108 15.13 -28.93 79.47
C ASP A 108 14.01 -27.96 79.02
N GLY A 109 13.51 -28.09 77.79
CA GLY A 109 12.48 -27.22 77.20
C GLY A 109 13.02 -25.93 76.59
N THR A 110 14.32 -25.64 76.69
CA THR A 110 14.93 -24.48 76.02
C THR A 110 15.03 -24.69 74.51
N GLN A 111 14.97 -23.61 73.75
CA GLN A 111 14.99 -23.65 72.30
C GLN A 111 16.22 -22.96 71.72
N LYS A 112 16.85 -23.59 70.73
CA LYS A 112 17.87 -23.00 69.87
C LYS A 112 17.28 -22.81 68.47
N VAL A 113 17.13 -21.56 68.07
CA VAL A 113 16.60 -21.19 66.74
C VAL A 113 17.76 -20.88 65.82
N VAL A 114 17.81 -21.56 64.67
CA VAL A 114 18.80 -21.37 63.62
C VAL A 114 18.08 -20.83 62.39
N PRO A 115 18.26 -19.54 62.05
CA PRO A 115 17.59 -18.98 60.89
C PRO A 115 18.12 -19.60 59.59
N LEU A 116 17.25 -20.29 58.85
CA LEU A 116 17.65 -20.92 57.58
C LEU A 116 18.02 -19.89 56.51
N SER A 117 17.48 -18.67 56.64
CA SER A 117 17.81 -17.52 55.79
C SER A 117 19.30 -17.14 55.83
N LYS A 118 20.03 -17.44 56.91
CA LYS A 118 21.49 -17.17 56.95
C LYS A 118 22.33 -18.15 56.13
N PHE A 119 21.77 -19.27 55.70
CA PHE A 119 22.44 -20.23 54.82
C PHE A 119 22.12 -19.99 53.34
N MET A 120 21.21 -19.05 53.03
CA MET A 120 20.89 -18.64 51.68
C MET A 120 21.47 -17.24 51.48
N ASP A 121 22.42 -17.07 50.55
CA ASP A 121 22.84 -15.75 50.11
C ASP A 121 21.65 -15.07 49.40
N THR A 122 20.85 -14.31 50.15
CA THR A 122 19.76 -13.53 49.58
C THR A 122 20.31 -12.35 48.79
N TYR A 123 20.53 -12.57 47.49
CA TYR A 123 20.74 -11.47 46.55
C TYR A 123 19.48 -10.61 46.47
N THR A 124 19.58 -9.36 46.92
CA THR A 124 18.48 -8.39 46.81
C THR A 124 18.61 -7.61 45.49
N PHE A 125 17.71 -7.85 44.55
CA PHE A 125 17.63 -7.11 43.30
C PHE A 125 16.79 -5.84 43.49
N LYS A 126 17.38 -4.66 43.23
CA LYS A 126 16.69 -3.37 43.34
C LYS A 126 16.44 -2.80 41.95
N SER A 127 15.16 -2.55 41.64
CA SER A 127 14.78 -1.83 40.42
C SER A 127 15.27 -0.38 40.45
N SER A 128 15.52 0.16 39.27
CA SER A 128 16.01 1.52 39.02
C SER A 128 15.23 2.15 37.86
N GLY A 129 15.46 3.44 37.59
CA GLY A 129 14.85 4.11 36.43
C GLY A 129 15.27 3.54 35.06
N THR A 130 16.36 2.76 34.97
CA THR A 130 16.87 2.20 33.71
C THR A 130 16.63 0.70 33.57
N ILE A 131 16.63 -0.03 34.68
CA ILE A 131 16.42 -1.48 34.70
C ILE A 131 15.44 -1.80 35.83
N THR A 132 14.36 -2.50 35.50
CA THR A 132 13.38 -3.02 36.45
C THR A 132 13.50 -4.53 36.54
N PHE A 133 13.49 -5.06 37.76
CA PHE A 133 13.45 -6.49 38.03
C PHE A 133 12.02 -6.92 38.36
N ASN A 134 11.61 -8.06 37.82
CA ASN A 134 10.36 -8.72 38.17
C ASN A 134 10.64 -10.16 38.62
N ALA A 135 9.99 -10.59 39.69
CA ALA A 135 10.16 -11.92 40.27
C ALA A 135 8.90 -12.76 40.03
N ASN A 136 9.07 -13.93 39.41
CA ASN A 136 8.03 -14.95 39.29
C ASN A 136 8.52 -16.25 39.93
N GLY A 137 8.24 -16.43 41.21
CA GLY A 137 8.79 -17.53 41.99
C GLY A 137 10.32 -17.43 42.10
N LYS A 138 11.04 -18.38 41.49
CA LYS A 138 12.53 -18.43 41.48
C LYS A 138 13.15 -17.75 40.26
N GLU A 139 12.35 -17.31 39.30
CA GLU A 139 12.83 -16.67 38.09
C GLU A 139 12.83 -15.14 38.26
N ILE A 140 13.99 -14.54 38.05
CA ILE A 140 14.16 -13.08 38.06
C ILE A 140 14.36 -12.64 36.62
N THR A 141 13.42 -11.84 36.12
CA THR A 141 13.54 -11.20 34.81
C THR A 141 13.94 -9.74 34.98
N ALA A 142 14.73 -9.23 34.05
CA ALA A 142 15.13 -7.83 33.99
C ALA A 142 14.70 -7.25 32.65
N PHE A 143 14.11 -6.06 32.69
CA PHE A 143 13.72 -5.35 31.48
C PHE A 143 13.99 -3.85 31.61
N ILE A 144 14.11 -3.19 30.47
CA ILE A 144 14.25 -1.74 30.38
C ILE A 144 12.83 -1.16 30.28
N PRO A 145 12.38 -0.34 31.24
CA PRO A 145 11.07 0.31 31.15
C PRO A 145 11.08 1.37 30.04
N ASP A 146 9.89 1.68 29.52
CA ASP A 146 9.72 2.73 28.52
C ASP A 146 10.26 4.07 29.06
N GLY A 147 11.06 4.75 28.23
CA GLY A 147 11.75 5.98 28.65
C GLY A 147 12.94 5.79 29.59
N GLY A 148 13.30 4.55 29.97
CA GLY A 148 14.42 4.25 30.87
C GLY A 148 15.81 4.57 30.30
N ILE A 149 15.91 4.76 28.98
CA ILE A 149 17.11 5.18 28.25
C ILE A 149 16.97 6.64 27.82
N THR A 150 17.69 7.52 28.51
CA THR A 150 17.82 8.95 28.14
C THR A 150 18.92 9.17 27.10
N LEU A 151 18.93 10.32 26.43
CA LEU A 151 19.99 10.74 25.49
C LEU A 151 21.41 10.59 26.05
N ALA A 152 21.61 10.83 27.35
CA ALA A 152 22.91 10.70 28.02
C ALA A 152 23.42 9.25 28.14
N LYS A 153 22.55 8.26 27.89
CA LYS A 153 22.89 6.83 27.89
C LYS A 153 23.16 6.29 26.49
N LEU A 154 22.93 7.09 25.43
CA LEU A 154 23.24 6.73 24.06
C LEU A 154 24.72 6.96 23.78
N GLU A 155 25.31 6.12 22.92
CA GLU A 155 26.68 6.26 22.48
C GLU A 155 26.88 7.56 21.69
N ALA A 156 28.07 8.16 21.80
CA ALA A 156 28.41 9.41 21.11
C ALA A 156 28.26 9.31 19.57
N THR A 157 28.57 8.15 18.98
CA THR A 157 28.44 7.90 17.54
C THR A 157 26.97 7.97 17.09
N VAL A 158 26.06 7.29 17.82
CA VAL A 158 24.61 7.33 17.57
C VAL A 158 24.07 8.76 17.70
N LEU A 159 24.48 9.49 18.75
CA LEU A 159 24.11 10.89 18.93
C LEU A 159 24.60 11.77 17.77
N SER A 160 25.81 11.52 17.26
CA SER A 160 26.36 12.21 16.10
C SER A 160 25.54 11.93 14.84
N THR A 161 25.18 10.67 14.60
CA THR A 161 24.36 10.28 13.44
C THR A 161 22.95 10.91 13.51
N ILE A 162 22.31 10.89 14.67
CA ILE A 162 21.00 11.55 14.86
C ILE A 162 21.10 13.05 14.59
N ARG A 163 22.16 13.71 15.07
CA ARG A 163 22.41 15.14 14.78
C ARG A 163 22.64 15.40 13.30
N GLN A 164 23.40 14.54 12.61
CA GLN A 164 23.60 14.66 11.17
C GLN A 164 22.27 14.54 10.42
N TYR A 165 21.45 13.53 10.74
CA TYR A 165 20.13 13.40 10.11
C TYR A 165 19.20 14.58 10.39
N MET A 166 19.25 15.17 11.59
CA MET A 166 18.51 16.41 11.86
C MET A 166 18.99 17.58 11.01
N LEU A 167 20.30 17.74 10.82
CA LEU A 167 20.88 18.77 9.95
C LEU A 167 20.52 18.55 8.48
N ASP A 168 20.61 17.31 8.00
CA ASP A 168 20.25 16.95 6.63
C ASP A 168 18.76 17.22 6.38
N ALA A 169 17.90 16.85 7.33
CA ALA A 169 16.46 17.13 7.26
C ALA A 169 16.16 18.64 7.26
N GLN A 170 16.86 19.44 8.08
CA GLN A 170 16.73 20.90 8.05
C GLN A 170 17.19 21.51 6.73
N THR A 171 18.30 21.01 6.19
CA THR A 171 18.82 21.44 4.89
C THR A 171 17.84 21.10 3.77
N ALA A 172 17.33 19.87 3.75
CA ALA A 172 16.34 19.43 2.78
C ALA A 172 15.04 20.24 2.87
N LYS A 173 14.60 20.56 4.10
CA LYS A 173 13.46 21.47 4.32
C LYS A 173 13.72 22.84 3.70
N GLY A 174 14.87 23.45 3.98
CA GLY A 174 15.22 24.77 3.40
C GLY A 174 15.30 24.76 1.88
N GLN A 175 15.85 23.70 1.28
CA GLN A 175 15.87 23.52 -0.17
C GLN A 175 14.46 23.38 -0.76
N ALA A 176 13.58 22.63 -0.09
CA ALA A 176 12.19 22.49 -0.51
C ALA A 176 11.42 23.81 -0.41
N GLU A 177 11.63 24.57 0.66
CA GLU A 177 11.06 25.92 0.82
C GLU A 177 11.53 26.85 -0.30
N GLN A 178 12.83 26.90 -0.60
CA GLN A 178 13.37 27.71 -1.71
C GLN A 178 12.82 27.27 -3.07
N ALA A 179 12.73 25.96 -3.32
CA ALA A 179 12.18 25.43 -4.56
C ALA A 179 10.69 25.82 -4.72
N ALA A 180 9.93 25.77 -3.64
CA ALA A 180 8.53 26.19 -3.62
C ALA A 180 8.39 27.71 -3.87
N GLU A 181 9.25 28.53 -3.25
CA GLU A 181 9.30 29.97 -3.51
C GLU A 181 9.66 30.28 -4.96
N ASN A 182 10.68 29.63 -5.52
CA ASN A 182 11.08 29.80 -6.91
C ASN A 182 9.96 29.38 -7.87
N ALA A 183 9.31 28.23 -7.61
CA ALA A 183 8.18 27.76 -8.42
C ALA A 183 7.02 28.77 -8.38
N ARG A 184 6.72 29.32 -7.20
CA ARG A 184 5.74 30.40 -7.05
C ARG A 184 6.17 31.65 -7.81
N GLY A 185 7.44 32.06 -7.73
CA GLY A 185 8.00 33.18 -8.47
C GLY A 185 7.84 33.02 -9.99
N TYR A 186 8.14 31.84 -10.54
CA TYR A 186 7.90 31.55 -11.96
C TYR A 186 6.41 31.50 -12.32
N ALA A 187 5.52 31.10 -11.40
CA ALA A 187 4.09 31.04 -11.68
C ALA A 187 3.43 32.43 -11.67
N VAL A 188 3.59 33.20 -10.60
CA VAL A 188 2.85 34.45 -10.35
C VAL A 188 3.71 35.71 -10.38
N GLY A 189 5.04 35.59 -10.38
CA GLY A 189 5.98 36.71 -10.26
C GLY A 189 6.30 37.06 -8.81
N GLY A 190 7.19 38.04 -8.63
CA GLY A 190 7.73 38.47 -7.34
C GLY A 190 9.10 39.12 -7.51
N ALA A 191 9.70 39.53 -6.38
CA ALA A 191 11.04 40.10 -6.38
C ALA A 191 12.07 39.12 -6.95
N GLY A 192 12.80 39.52 -8.00
CA GLY A 192 13.77 38.67 -8.71
C GLY A 192 13.18 37.80 -9.82
N PHE A 193 11.86 37.84 -10.06
CA PHE A 193 11.16 37.14 -11.13
C PHE A 193 10.40 38.09 -12.05
N GLU A 194 10.78 39.37 -12.07
CA GLU A 194 10.18 40.38 -12.92
C GLU A 194 10.35 40.04 -14.41
N GLY A 195 9.26 40.05 -15.17
CA GLY A 195 9.28 39.84 -16.61
C GLY A 195 9.44 38.37 -17.07
N VAL A 196 9.66 37.43 -16.15
CA VAL A 196 9.88 36.00 -16.48
C VAL A 196 8.78 35.07 -15.96
N SER A 197 7.76 35.59 -15.27
CA SER A 197 6.68 34.76 -14.73
C SER A 197 5.62 34.38 -15.77
N ALA A 198 5.01 33.21 -15.61
CA ALA A 198 3.91 32.73 -16.44
C ALA A 198 2.73 33.69 -16.40
N GLN A 199 2.41 34.27 -15.22
CA GLN A 199 1.39 35.30 -15.11
C GLN A 199 1.75 36.59 -15.87
N HIS A 200 3.02 37.00 -15.88
CA HIS A 200 3.47 38.15 -16.68
C HIS A 200 3.24 37.89 -18.17
N PHE A 201 3.69 36.74 -18.70
CA PHE A 201 3.45 36.38 -20.09
C PHE A 201 1.97 36.19 -20.40
N ALA A 202 1.18 35.61 -19.50
CA ALA A 202 -0.27 35.48 -19.68
C ALA A 202 -0.97 36.84 -19.71
N ASN A 203 -0.56 37.79 -18.87
CA ASN A 203 -1.08 39.17 -18.90
C ASN A 203 -0.63 39.91 -20.16
N GLN A 204 0.61 39.72 -20.61
CA GLN A 204 1.11 40.30 -21.85
C GLN A 204 0.38 39.72 -23.07
N ALA A 205 0.21 38.40 -23.13
CA ALA A 205 -0.60 37.72 -24.13
C ALA A 205 -2.06 38.17 -24.08
N LYS A 206 -2.65 38.38 -22.89
CA LYS A 206 -3.96 39.01 -22.75
C LYS A 206 -3.97 40.42 -23.29
N ARG A 207 -2.97 41.27 -23.04
CA ARG A 207 -2.91 42.61 -23.64
C ARG A 207 -2.79 42.57 -25.16
N TYR A 208 -2.04 41.62 -25.71
CA TYR A 208 -1.94 41.42 -27.16
C TYR A 208 -3.20 40.77 -27.76
N ALA A 209 -3.90 39.90 -27.02
CA ALA A 209 -5.19 39.35 -27.41
C ALA A 209 -6.34 40.36 -27.20
N VAL A 210 -6.14 41.32 -26.29
CA VAL A 210 -6.96 42.51 -26.03
C VAL A 210 -6.42 43.71 -26.83
N ILE A 211 -5.69 43.47 -27.92
CA ILE A 211 -5.86 44.25 -29.15
C ILE A 211 -7.11 43.62 -29.81
N THR A 212 -8.34 43.85 -29.34
CA THR A 212 -9.18 45.07 -29.42
C THR A 212 -9.10 45.84 -30.73
N ASP A 213 -10.30 46.16 -31.22
CA ASP A 213 -10.72 47.03 -32.32
C ASP A 213 -10.09 48.44 -32.39
N GLU A 214 -9.00 48.72 -31.64
CA GLU A 214 -8.43 50.06 -31.52
C GLU A 214 -6.91 50.17 -31.71
N ALA A 215 -6.16 49.09 -31.96
CA ALA A 215 -4.72 49.22 -32.24
C ALA A 215 -4.29 49.39 -33.73
N PRO A 216 -5.18 49.35 -34.75
CA PRO A 216 -4.87 49.86 -36.08
C PRO A 216 -5.67 51.12 -36.44
N ARG A 217 -6.11 51.94 -35.47
CA ARG A 217 -6.82 53.19 -35.77
C ARG A 217 -5.92 54.42 -35.97
N ASP A 218 -4.66 54.41 -35.53
CA ASP A 218 -3.88 55.65 -35.52
C ASP A 218 -3.04 55.90 -36.80
N ASN A 219 -2.73 54.88 -37.59
CA ASN A 219 -1.97 55.06 -38.84
C ASN A 219 -2.87 55.01 -40.09
N ALA A 220 -3.76 54.03 -40.22
CA ALA A 220 -4.56 53.86 -41.42
C ALA A 220 -5.63 54.95 -41.62
N GLN A 221 -6.30 55.41 -40.55
CA GLN A 221 -7.23 56.55 -40.66
C GLN A 221 -6.50 57.88 -40.87
N TYR A 222 -5.34 58.07 -40.24
CA TYR A 222 -4.52 59.27 -40.42
C TYR A 222 -4.07 59.39 -41.88
N TYR A 223 -3.52 58.33 -42.48
CA TYR A 223 -3.14 58.34 -43.89
C TYR A 223 -4.33 58.41 -44.86
N ALA A 224 -5.49 57.85 -44.51
CA ALA A 224 -6.70 57.98 -45.33
C ALA A 224 -7.29 59.41 -45.28
N GLN A 225 -7.26 60.07 -44.12
CA GLN A 225 -7.67 61.47 -43.97
C GLN A 225 -6.67 62.43 -44.61
N ASP A 226 -5.37 62.16 -44.50
CA ASP A 226 -4.31 62.96 -45.15
C ASP A 226 -4.36 62.82 -46.68
N ALA A 227 -4.64 61.62 -47.20
CA ALA A 227 -4.90 61.40 -48.63
C ALA A 227 -6.20 62.06 -49.09
N ALA A 228 -7.28 62.02 -48.29
CA ALA A 228 -8.53 62.70 -48.62
C ALA A 228 -8.38 64.23 -48.59
N LYS A 229 -7.62 64.77 -47.64
CA LYS A 229 -7.32 66.19 -47.53
C LYS A 229 -6.38 66.66 -48.65
N SER A 230 -5.36 65.87 -49.00
CA SER A 230 -4.51 66.12 -50.16
C SER A 230 -5.27 66.05 -51.48
N ALA A 231 -6.26 65.17 -51.61
CA ALA A 231 -7.14 65.10 -52.77
C ALA A 231 -8.09 66.32 -52.87
N GLU A 232 -8.57 66.82 -51.74
CA GLU A 232 -9.40 68.03 -51.66
C GLU A 232 -8.59 69.31 -51.92
N GLU A 233 -7.37 69.40 -51.39
CA GLU A 233 -6.42 70.49 -51.65
C GLU A 233 -5.96 70.48 -53.12
N ALA A 234 -5.77 69.31 -53.74
CA ALA A 234 -5.47 69.19 -55.18
C ALA A 234 -6.64 69.64 -56.06
N ARG A 235 -7.90 69.37 -55.65
CA ARG A 235 -9.10 69.88 -56.34
C ARG A 235 -9.21 71.40 -56.26
N GLN A 236 -8.93 71.98 -55.10
CA GLN A 236 -8.98 73.43 -54.90
C GLN A 236 -7.82 74.17 -55.60
N ALA A 237 -6.63 73.57 -55.70
CA ALA A 237 -5.48 74.16 -56.38
C ALA A 237 -5.59 74.17 -57.92
N ALA A 238 -6.39 73.27 -58.51
CA ALA A 238 -6.55 73.15 -59.96
C ALA A 238 -7.68 74.02 -60.57
N GLY A 239 -8.50 74.66 -59.72
CA GLY A 239 -9.59 75.53 -60.19
C GLY A 239 -10.67 74.83 -61.05
N CYS A 240 -10.72 73.49 -61.02
CA CYS A 240 -11.67 72.68 -61.76
C CYS A 240 -12.52 71.85 -60.80
N ASP A 241 -13.84 71.89 -60.97
CA ASP A 241 -14.80 71.17 -60.12
C ASP A 241 -15.01 69.71 -60.58
N GLY A 242 -14.15 69.24 -61.49
CA GLY A 242 -14.25 67.92 -62.10
C GLY A 242 -15.27 67.83 -63.25
N THR A 243 -15.90 68.94 -63.64
CA THR A 243 -16.82 68.97 -64.79
C THR A 243 -16.17 69.59 -66.02
N ALA A 244 -16.64 69.21 -67.22
CA ALA A 244 -16.17 69.81 -68.46
C ALA A 244 -16.58 71.30 -68.59
N ALA A 245 -17.57 71.76 -67.81
CA ALA A 245 -18.02 73.15 -67.84
C ALA A 245 -17.03 74.11 -67.14
N SER A 246 -16.26 73.63 -66.15
CA SER A 246 -15.29 74.45 -65.44
C SER A 246 -13.93 74.57 -66.17
N ILE A 247 -13.80 73.97 -67.36
CA ILE A 247 -12.55 73.93 -68.12
C ILE A 247 -12.71 74.80 -69.37
N SER A 248 -11.91 75.86 -69.44
CA SER A 248 -11.82 76.73 -70.62
C SER A 248 -11.01 76.07 -71.73
N ALA A 249 -11.52 76.07 -72.95
CA ALA A 249 -10.83 75.62 -74.16
C ALA A 249 -10.93 76.67 -75.27
N VAL A 250 -9.99 76.62 -76.22
CA VAL A 250 -10.01 77.48 -77.41
C VAL A 250 -10.85 76.81 -78.49
N ASP A 251 -11.89 77.49 -78.94
CA ASP A 251 -12.73 77.06 -80.05
C ASP A 251 -12.02 77.32 -81.37
N VAL A 252 -11.15 76.39 -81.78
CA VAL A 252 -10.32 76.54 -82.99
C VAL A 252 -11.16 76.59 -84.26
N GLN A 253 -12.34 75.98 -84.27
CA GLN A 253 -13.18 75.81 -85.47
C GLN A 253 -14.36 76.78 -85.54
N GLY A 254 -14.62 77.54 -84.48
CA GLY A 254 -15.74 78.46 -84.39
C GLY A 254 -17.09 77.75 -84.27
N LEU A 255 -17.14 76.66 -83.51
CA LEU A 255 -18.33 75.81 -83.31
C LEU A 255 -19.35 76.43 -82.35
N VAL A 256 -18.90 77.21 -81.37
CA VAL A 256 -19.69 77.83 -80.31
C VAL A 256 -19.44 79.34 -80.25
N ALA A 257 -18.18 79.76 -80.32
CA ALA A 257 -17.77 81.17 -80.38
C ALA A 257 -17.12 81.49 -81.73
N ALA A 258 -16.61 82.71 -81.92
CA ALA A 258 -15.79 83.00 -83.09
C ALA A 258 -14.51 82.13 -83.08
N ALA A 259 -14.05 81.69 -84.25
CA ALA A 259 -12.86 80.85 -84.36
C ALA A 259 -11.65 81.52 -83.68
N GLY A 260 -11.01 80.79 -82.76
CA GLY A 260 -9.91 81.27 -81.90
C GLY A 260 -10.37 81.91 -80.59
N GLY A 261 -11.67 82.03 -80.33
CA GLY A 261 -12.23 82.50 -79.07
C GLY A 261 -12.22 81.42 -77.97
N THR A 262 -12.32 81.85 -76.72
CA THR A 262 -12.43 80.93 -75.57
C THR A 262 -13.89 80.50 -75.36
N SER A 263 -14.13 79.21 -75.15
CA SER A 263 -15.41 78.61 -74.78
C SER A 263 -15.19 77.54 -73.70
N ASP A 264 -16.24 77.06 -73.03
CA ASP A 264 -16.11 75.91 -72.14
C ASP A 264 -16.14 74.58 -72.92
N VAL A 265 -15.47 73.56 -72.39
CA VAL A 265 -15.34 72.24 -73.04
C VAL A 265 -16.71 71.58 -73.22
N GLN A 266 -17.65 71.77 -72.29
CA GLN A 266 -18.99 71.17 -72.38
C GLN A 266 -19.80 71.72 -73.57
N ALA A 267 -19.73 73.03 -73.82
CA ALA A 267 -20.39 73.65 -74.97
C ALA A 267 -19.82 73.15 -76.31
N LEU A 268 -18.49 72.98 -76.39
CA LEU A 268 -17.83 72.44 -77.59
C LEU A 268 -18.22 70.97 -77.83
N ILE A 269 -18.27 70.14 -76.79
CA ILE A 269 -18.73 68.75 -76.90
C ILE A 269 -20.17 68.69 -77.44
N ASN A 270 -21.06 69.53 -76.92
CA ASN A 270 -22.45 69.57 -77.38
C ASN A 270 -22.57 69.98 -78.86
N ALA A 271 -21.80 70.99 -79.29
CA ALA A 271 -21.77 71.43 -80.68
C ALA A 271 -21.24 70.35 -81.64
N VAL A 272 -20.21 69.60 -81.23
CA VAL A 272 -19.70 68.45 -82.00
C VAL A 272 -20.73 67.32 -82.06
N ALA A 273 -21.36 66.98 -80.93
CA ALA A 273 -22.37 65.93 -80.87
C ALA A 273 -23.56 66.23 -81.80
N ASP A 274 -24.02 67.48 -81.83
CA ASP A 274 -25.10 67.91 -82.73
C ASP A 274 -24.68 67.82 -84.21
N GLN A 275 -23.44 68.19 -84.56
CA GLN A 275 -22.94 67.99 -85.92
C GLN A 275 -22.84 66.53 -86.33
N VAL A 276 -22.43 65.63 -85.43
CA VAL A 276 -22.33 64.18 -85.74
C VAL A 276 -23.71 63.59 -85.99
N ILE A 277 -24.69 63.89 -85.13
CA ILE A 277 -26.05 63.36 -85.25
C ILE A 277 -26.75 63.92 -86.49
N ASN A 278 -26.57 65.20 -86.80
CA ASN A 278 -27.32 65.84 -87.89
C ASN A 278 -26.60 65.83 -89.26
N ARG A 279 -25.28 65.62 -89.34
CA ARG A 279 -24.52 65.63 -90.62
C ARG A 279 -23.87 64.31 -91.02
N LEU A 280 -23.65 63.35 -90.11
CA LEU A 280 -22.90 62.10 -90.40
C LEU A 280 -23.77 60.83 -90.43
N VAL A 281 -24.98 60.84 -89.89
CA VAL A 281 -25.95 59.74 -90.03
C VAL A 281 -27.19 60.26 -90.74
N ALA A 282 -27.24 60.09 -92.06
CA ALA A 282 -28.44 60.43 -92.82
C ALA A 282 -29.60 59.55 -92.30
N LYS A 283 -30.66 60.18 -91.77
CA LYS A 283 -31.88 59.53 -91.21
C LYS A 283 -32.49 58.40 -92.06
N GLY A 284 -32.10 58.24 -93.32
CA GLY A 284 -32.54 57.17 -94.22
C GLY A 284 -31.82 55.81 -94.10
N GLN A 285 -30.69 55.68 -93.38
CA GLN A 285 -29.90 54.43 -93.37
C GLN A 285 -30.20 53.44 -92.22
N ILE A 286 -31.11 53.76 -91.30
CA ILE A 286 -31.32 52.95 -90.07
C ILE A 286 -32.56 52.02 -90.16
N VAL A 287 -33.36 52.06 -91.22
CA VAL A 287 -34.61 51.28 -91.28
C VAL A 287 -34.67 50.39 -92.54
N ASN A 288 -33.90 49.29 -92.59
CA ASN A 288 -34.29 48.09 -93.37
C ASN A 288 -33.53 46.76 -93.12
N ASN A 289 -32.76 46.60 -92.05
CA ASN A 289 -31.85 45.44 -91.89
C ASN A 289 -32.43 44.19 -91.19
N LEU A 290 -33.72 44.14 -90.84
CA LEU A 290 -34.35 42.91 -90.30
C LEU A 290 -35.21 42.12 -91.32
N LEU A 291 -35.38 42.62 -92.55
CA LEU A 291 -36.29 42.04 -93.54
C LEU A 291 -35.63 41.74 -94.91
N ALA A 292 -34.30 41.81 -95.01
CA ALA A 292 -33.60 41.56 -96.27
C ALA A 292 -33.49 40.06 -96.56
N THR A 293 -34.25 39.58 -97.54
CA THR A 293 -34.20 38.20 -98.08
C THR A 293 -33.35 38.06 -99.34
N GLU A 294 -32.58 39.09 -99.70
CA GLU A 294 -31.68 39.05 -100.86
C GLU A 294 -30.25 38.65 -100.45
N PRO A 295 -29.66 37.60 -101.06
CA PRO A 295 -28.27 37.21 -100.81
C PRO A 295 -27.32 38.32 -101.26
N GLY A 296 -26.55 38.90 -100.33
CA GLY A 296 -25.47 39.84 -100.68
C GLY A 296 -25.10 40.94 -99.69
N ASN A 297 -25.81 41.12 -98.56
CA ASN A 297 -25.48 42.16 -97.58
C ASN A 297 -25.28 41.61 -96.16
N VAL A 298 -23.99 41.53 -95.78
CA VAL A 298 -23.42 41.65 -94.42
C VAL A 298 -24.22 41.07 -93.25
N LEU A 299 -24.18 39.74 -93.10
CA LEU A 299 -23.97 38.96 -91.87
C LEU A 299 -24.07 37.46 -92.22
N ASP A 300 -22.93 36.83 -92.51
CA ASP A 300 -22.86 35.45 -92.96
C ASP A 300 -23.37 34.44 -91.90
N ALA A 301 -24.13 33.46 -92.38
CA ALA A 301 -24.83 32.38 -91.69
C ALA A 301 -23.97 31.43 -90.79
N THR A 302 -22.71 31.77 -90.53
CA THR A 302 -21.72 30.91 -89.88
C THR A 302 -21.85 30.90 -88.35
N GLN A 303 -22.20 32.03 -87.73
CA GLN A 303 -22.26 32.14 -86.26
C GLN A 303 -23.51 31.48 -85.66
N GLY A 304 -24.63 31.45 -86.39
CA GLY A 304 -25.86 30.80 -85.92
C GLY A 304 -25.77 29.27 -85.83
N LYS A 305 -24.98 28.62 -86.70
CA LYS A 305 -24.82 27.16 -86.73
C LYS A 305 -24.02 26.64 -85.53
N ALA A 306 -22.92 27.30 -85.19
CA ALA A 306 -22.02 26.88 -84.11
C ALA A 306 -22.70 26.83 -82.73
N LEU A 307 -23.66 27.72 -82.50
CA LEU A 307 -24.39 27.78 -81.23
C LEU A 307 -25.31 26.56 -81.02
N LYS A 308 -25.91 26.03 -82.10
CA LYS A 308 -26.83 24.89 -82.03
C LYS A 308 -26.11 23.58 -81.70
N GLU A 309 -24.93 23.35 -82.27
CA GLU A 309 -24.15 22.12 -82.04
C GLU A 309 -23.64 21.99 -80.59
N TYR A 310 -23.42 23.10 -79.88
CA TYR A 310 -22.97 23.07 -78.49
C TYR A 310 -24.07 22.61 -77.52
N TYR A 311 -25.32 23.01 -77.77
CA TYR A 311 -26.47 22.68 -76.94
C TYR A 311 -26.77 21.17 -76.91
N ASP A 312 -26.65 20.49 -78.05
CA ASP A 312 -27.06 19.09 -78.17
C ASP A 312 -26.10 18.12 -77.42
N ARG A 313 -24.80 18.45 -77.27
CA ARG A 313 -23.83 17.64 -76.52
C ARG A 313 -24.09 17.62 -75.01
N LEU A 314 -24.34 18.79 -74.41
CA LEU A 314 -24.55 18.92 -72.96
C LEU A 314 -25.72 18.07 -72.44
N ASN A 315 -26.73 17.84 -73.28
CA ASN A 315 -27.90 17.07 -72.89
C ASN A 315 -27.65 15.55 -72.83
N SER A 316 -26.62 15.04 -73.52
CA SER A 316 -26.25 13.61 -73.52
C SER A 316 -25.57 13.19 -72.20
N ASP A 317 -24.55 13.94 -71.77
CA ASP A 317 -23.70 13.60 -70.62
C ASP A 317 -24.47 13.53 -69.29
N LEU A 318 -25.55 14.31 -69.15
CA LEU A 318 -26.39 14.32 -67.95
C LEU A 318 -27.19 13.01 -67.75
N THR A 319 -27.38 12.22 -68.81
CA THR A 319 -28.17 10.98 -68.75
C THR A 319 -27.36 9.81 -68.19
N GLU A 320 -26.04 9.79 -68.39
CA GLU A 320 -25.15 8.69 -68.01
C GLU A 320 -24.82 8.68 -66.50
N SER A 321 -24.73 9.84 -65.87
CA SER A 321 -24.41 10.01 -64.44
C SER A 321 -25.49 9.50 -63.47
N LYS A 322 -26.74 9.28 -63.90
CA LYS A 322 -27.83 8.84 -63.02
C LYS A 322 -27.82 7.35 -62.67
N ASN A 323 -27.04 6.52 -63.38
CA ASN A 323 -27.06 5.06 -63.22
C ASN A 323 -26.05 4.50 -62.20
N GLU A 324 -25.09 5.29 -61.71
CA GLU A 324 -24.06 4.83 -60.76
C GLU A 324 -24.49 4.91 -59.27
N VAL A 325 -25.64 5.52 -58.96
CA VAL A 325 -26.09 5.78 -57.58
C VAL A 325 -27.32 4.95 -57.21
N LEU A 326 -27.15 3.63 -57.08
CA LEU A 326 -28.15 2.72 -56.50
C LEU A 326 -27.53 1.88 -55.38
N LEU A 327 -27.08 2.56 -54.32
CA LEU A 327 -26.84 1.97 -53.00
C LEU A 327 -28.15 2.09 -52.20
N TYR A 328 -28.71 0.96 -51.79
CA TYR A 328 -29.99 0.88 -51.08
C TYR A 328 -29.98 1.76 -49.82
N SER A 329 -30.90 2.73 -49.72
CA SER A 329 -31.08 3.60 -48.57
C SER A 329 -32.42 3.31 -47.88
N GLY A 330 -32.44 2.32 -46.99
CA GLY A 330 -33.64 1.94 -46.23
C GLY A 330 -33.35 1.03 -45.03
N LYS A 331 -34.14 1.15 -43.95
CA LYS A 331 -34.03 0.32 -42.74
C LYS A 331 -34.44 -1.13 -43.05
N ILE A 332 -33.51 -2.07 -42.97
CA ILE A 332 -33.73 -3.51 -43.16
C ILE A 332 -34.41 -4.08 -41.91
N LYS A 333 -35.51 -4.85 -42.06
CA LYS A 333 -36.22 -5.51 -40.94
C LYS A 333 -35.88 -7.01 -40.89
N TYR A 334 -36.15 -7.61 -39.73
CA TYR A 334 -36.02 -9.05 -39.48
C TYR A 334 -36.90 -9.84 -40.47
N ASN A 335 -36.28 -10.75 -41.25
CA ASN A 335 -36.88 -11.57 -42.34
C ASN A 335 -37.24 -10.84 -43.66
N ASP A 336 -36.65 -9.68 -43.96
CA ASP A 336 -36.74 -9.13 -45.32
C ASP A 336 -35.89 -9.98 -46.30
N GLU A 337 -36.52 -10.58 -47.32
CA GLU A 337 -35.81 -11.20 -48.45
C GLU A 337 -35.37 -10.10 -49.44
N ILE A 338 -34.08 -9.79 -49.46
CA ILE A 338 -33.49 -8.85 -50.42
C ILE A 338 -33.05 -9.63 -51.66
N SER A 339 -33.86 -9.59 -52.72
CA SER A 339 -33.48 -10.12 -54.03
C SER A 339 -32.60 -9.11 -54.76
N VAL A 340 -31.29 -9.35 -54.78
CA VAL A 340 -30.34 -8.54 -55.56
C VAL A 340 -30.43 -8.96 -57.04
N PRO A 341 -30.80 -8.07 -57.99
CA PRO A 341 -30.87 -8.46 -59.39
C PRO A 341 -29.45 -8.73 -59.92
N ASN A 342 -29.18 -9.97 -60.34
CA ASN A 342 -28.02 -10.43 -61.12
C ASN A 342 -26.80 -9.48 -61.13
N LEU A 343 -26.15 -9.34 -59.97
CA LEU A 343 -24.88 -8.62 -59.89
C LEU A 343 -23.77 -9.52 -60.42
N HIS A 344 -23.46 -9.41 -61.71
CA HIS A 344 -22.28 -10.02 -62.28
C HIS A 344 -21.03 -9.31 -61.75
N LYS A 345 -20.26 -10.03 -60.93
CA LYS A 345 -18.86 -9.75 -60.53
C LYS A 345 -18.61 -8.38 -59.90
N TYR A 346 -18.76 -8.29 -58.58
CA TYR A 346 -18.08 -7.26 -57.79
C TYR A 346 -17.19 -7.90 -56.72
N LYS A 347 -15.91 -7.48 -56.68
CA LYS A 347 -14.90 -7.89 -55.70
C LYS A 347 -15.26 -7.30 -54.34
N LEU A 348 -15.79 -8.12 -53.43
CA LEU A 348 -16.18 -7.65 -52.10
C LEU A 348 -15.02 -7.66 -51.08
N PHE A 349 -13.95 -8.46 -51.28
CA PHE A 349 -12.74 -8.44 -50.43
C PHE A 349 -11.47 -8.80 -51.23
N HIS A 350 -10.33 -8.17 -50.90
CA HIS A 350 -9.00 -8.49 -51.45
C HIS A 350 -8.11 -9.04 -50.33
N LEU A 351 -7.73 -10.32 -50.40
CA LEU A 351 -6.82 -10.97 -49.46
C LEU A 351 -5.42 -11.06 -50.08
N GLY A 352 -4.79 -9.91 -50.31
CA GLY A 352 -3.33 -9.71 -50.30
C GLY A 352 -2.40 -10.48 -51.28
N ASP A 353 -2.82 -11.50 -52.01
CA ASP A 353 -1.96 -12.20 -52.97
C ASP A 353 -2.70 -12.73 -54.21
N ASN A 354 -2.02 -12.65 -55.35
CA ASN A 354 -2.57 -12.92 -56.69
C ASN A 354 -2.81 -14.43 -56.98
N GLN A 355 -2.89 -15.28 -55.96
CA GLN A 355 -3.04 -16.73 -56.11
C GLN A 355 -4.23 -17.31 -55.35
N ASN A 356 -4.95 -16.51 -54.55
CA ASN A 356 -6.14 -16.96 -53.83
C ASN A 356 -7.32 -15.99 -54.04
N GLU A 357 -7.90 -16.00 -55.23
CA GLU A 357 -9.12 -15.25 -55.51
C GLU A 357 -10.36 -16.13 -55.24
N LEU A 358 -11.15 -15.76 -54.23
CA LEU A 358 -12.45 -16.38 -53.97
C LEU A 358 -13.49 -15.86 -54.96
N TYR A 359 -14.06 -16.77 -55.75
CA TYR A 359 -15.06 -16.47 -56.77
C TYR A 359 -16.39 -17.16 -56.44
N GLY A 360 -17.47 -16.39 -56.41
CA GLY A 360 -18.84 -16.87 -56.18
C GLY A 360 -19.22 -16.91 -54.71
N CYS A 361 -20.04 -15.95 -54.28
CA CYS A 361 -20.79 -16.06 -53.04
C CYS A 361 -22.27 -16.21 -53.37
N ASP A 362 -22.87 -17.33 -52.98
CA ASP A 362 -24.32 -17.38 -52.79
C ASP A 362 -24.60 -16.91 -51.37
N VAL A 363 -25.44 -15.88 -51.25
CA VAL A 363 -25.92 -15.43 -49.94
C VAL A 363 -26.83 -16.53 -49.40
N GLY A 364 -26.38 -17.24 -48.37
CA GLY A 364 -27.06 -18.41 -47.80
C GLY A 364 -28.34 -18.09 -47.02
N GLY A 365 -28.87 -16.88 -47.18
CA GLY A 365 -29.98 -16.33 -46.43
C GLY A 365 -29.54 -15.46 -45.24
N VAL A 366 -30.50 -14.70 -44.73
CA VAL A 366 -30.37 -13.91 -43.49
C VAL A 366 -31.23 -14.58 -42.42
N VAL A 367 -30.62 -14.98 -41.30
CA VAL A 367 -31.36 -15.55 -40.16
C VAL A 367 -31.07 -14.67 -38.93
N GLY A 368 -31.99 -13.76 -38.64
CA GLY A 368 -31.81 -12.75 -37.59
C GLY A 368 -30.70 -11.75 -37.88
N ASN A 369 -29.78 -11.53 -36.94
CA ASN A 369 -28.66 -10.57 -37.08
C ASN A 369 -27.43 -11.19 -37.76
N VAL A 370 -27.60 -12.33 -38.43
CA VAL A 370 -26.55 -13.13 -39.04
C VAL A 370 -26.70 -13.07 -40.55
N LEU A 371 -25.69 -12.51 -41.22
CA LEU A 371 -25.53 -12.64 -42.66
C LEU A 371 -24.59 -13.80 -42.95
N GLU A 372 -25.07 -14.80 -43.68
CA GLU A 372 -24.28 -15.98 -44.03
C GLU A 372 -23.94 -15.98 -45.52
N PHE A 373 -22.64 -16.12 -45.80
CA PHE A 373 -22.13 -16.30 -47.15
C PHE A 373 -21.64 -17.72 -47.29
N ASN A 374 -22.28 -18.48 -48.18
CA ASN A 374 -21.81 -19.79 -48.57
C ASN A 374 -20.71 -19.59 -49.62
N LEU A 375 -19.52 -20.11 -49.32
CA LEU A 375 -18.36 -20.00 -50.19
C LEU A 375 -18.15 -21.35 -50.87
N SER A 376 -18.41 -21.42 -52.17
CA SER A 376 -18.08 -22.59 -52.98
C SER A 376 -16.76 -22.32 -53.71
N GLY A 377 -15.64 -22.73 -53.13
CA GLY A 377 -14.33 -22.54 -53.76
C GLY A 377 -13.30 -23.56 -53.32
N GLN A 378 -12.65 -24.22 -54.29
CA GLN A 378 -11.51 -25.10 -54.06
C GLN A 378 -10.24 -24.24 -53.93
N VAL A 379 -9.58 -24.26 -52.78
CA VAL A 379 -8.27 -23.61 -52.58
C VAL A 379 -7.19 -24.67 -52.78
N SER A 380 -6.18 -24.42 -53.61
CA SER A 380 -5.11 -25.36 -53.88
C SER A 380 -4.17 -25.49 -52.67
N GLY A 381 -4.56 -26.30 -51.69
CA GLY A 381 -3.74 -26.58 -50.50
C GLY A 381 -4.56 -26.74 -49.22
N ARG A 382 -4.87 -27.99 -48.87
CA ARG A 382 -5.27 -28.55 -47.56
C ARG A 382 -6.31 -27.85 -46.65
N ALA A 383 -6.89 -26.71 -47.01
CA ALA A 383 -7.99 -26.08 -46.28
C ALA A 383 -9.12 -25.68 -47.24
N VAL A 384 -10.35 -26.04 -46.90
CA VAL A 384 -11.56 -25.61 -47.62
C VAL A 384 -12.36 -24.71 -46.70
N PHE A 385 -12.62 -23.47 -47.12
CA PHE A 385 -13.52 -22.57 -46.40
C PHE A 385 -14.96 -22.98 -46.71
N SER A 386 -15.75 -23.25 -45.66
CA SER A 386 -17.11 -23.78 -45.83
C SER A 386 -18.19 -22.69 -45.74
N SER A 387 -18.02 -21.72 -44.83
CA SER A 387 -18.93 -20.58 -44.68
C SER A 387 -18.22 -19.42 -43.96
N ILE A 388 -18.63 -18.19 -44.28
CA ILE A 388 -18.35 -17.01 -43.46
C ILE A 388 -19.67 -16.50 -42.91
N LYS A 389 -19.74 -16.33 -41.59
CA LYS A 389 -20.89 -15.72 -40.93
C LYS A 389 -20.49 -14.38 -40.33
N PHE A 390 -21.27 -13.35 -40.63
CA PHE A 390 -21.15 -12.03 -40.06
C PHE A 390 -22.27 -11.83 -39.05
N HIS A 391 -21.92 -11.70 -37.77
CA HIS A 391 -22.87 -11.44 -36.70
C HIS A 391 -22.78 -9.97 -36.29
N ILE A 392 -23.88 -9.24 -36.39
CA ILE A 392 -24.00 -7.92 -35.75
C ILE A 392 -24.35 -8.17 -34.29
N ILE A 393 -23.34 -8.09 -33.44
CA ILE A 393 -23.48 -8.39 -32.01
C ILE A 393 -23.85 -7.14 -31.19
N LYS A 394 -23.45 -5.95 -31.67
CA LYS A 394 -23.73 -4.61 -31.09
C LYS A 394 -23.70 -3.56 -32.20
N ALA A 395 -24.23 -2.35 -31.93
CA ALA A 395 -24.15 -1.23 -32.87
C ALA A 395 -22.70 -1.06 -33.39
N ASN A 396 -22.55 -1.06 -34.71
CA ASN A 396 -21.29 -0.84 -35.43
C ASN A 396 -20.15 -1.85 -35.12
N THR A 397 -20.47 -3.03 -34.57
CA THR A 397 -19.48 -4.09 -34.30
C THR A 397 -19.89 -5.38 -34.99
N LEU A 398 -18.99 -5.94 -35.79
CA LEU A 398 -19.16 -7.24 -36.44
C LEU A 398 -18.30 -8.28 -35.73
N LYS A 399 -18.92 -9.39 -35.36
CA LYS A 399 -18.21 -10.63 -35.08
C LYS A 399 -18.19 -11.44 -36.37
N VAL A 400 -16.99 -11.69 -36.89
CA VAL A 400 -16.79 -12.50 -38.09
C VAL A 400 -16.36 -13.88 -37.62
N ILE A 401 -17.10 -14.90 -38.06
CA ILE A 401 -16.80 -16.29 -37.76
C ILE A 401 -16.41 -16.97 -39.08
N PHE A 402 -15.20 -17.52 -39.10
CA PHE A 402 -14.71 -18.33 -40.21
C PHE A 402 -14.81 -19.80 -39.82
N ASN A 403 -15.59 -20.56 -40.57
CA ASN A 403 -15.65 -22.01 -40.42
C ASN A 403 -14.74 -22.67 -41.46
N ILE A 404 -13.57 -23.13 -41.01
CA ILE A 404 -12.58 -23.79 -41.85
C ILE A 404 -12.70 -25.30 -41.65
N GLN A 405 -12.88 -26.03 -42.75
CA GLN A 405 -12.71 -27.48 -42.76
C GLN A 405 -11.24 -27.79 -43.08
N VAL A 406 -10.55 -28.47 -42.16
CA VAL A 406 -9.16 -28.90 -42.34
C VAL A 406 -9.12 -30.43 -42.37
N ASN A 407 -8.58 -30.99 -43.45
CA ASN A 407 -8.38 -32.43 -43.57
C ASN A 407 -7.05 -32.83 -42.93
N VAL A 408 -7.10 -33.46 -41.75
CA VAL A 408 -5.90 -33.95 -41.05
C VAL A 408 -5.66 -35.41 -41.41
N THR A 409 -4.59 -35.68 -42.18
CA THR A 409 -4.23 -37.04 -42.58
C THR A 409 -3.59 -37.81 -41.42
N ALA A 410 -4.38 -38.64 -40.77
CA ALA A 410 -4.02 -39.99 -40.33
C ALA A 410 -5.25 -40.88 -40.15
N ASP A 411 -6.45 -40.32 -39.93
CA ASP A 411 -7.70 -41.10 -39.78
C ASP A 411 -8.95 -40.49 -40.47
N ASN A 412 -8.78 -39.59 -41.46
CA ASN A 412 -9.90 -38.92 -42.16
C ASN A 412 -10.95 -38.26 -41.22
N ALA A 413 -10.55 -37.89 -40.00
CA ALA A 413 -11.38 -37.09 -39.12
C ALA A 413 -11.48 -35.67 -39.69
N ILE A 414 -12.69 -35.24 -40.06
CA ILE A 414 -12.97 -33.86 -40.44
C ILE A 414 -13.07 -33.06 -39.14
N GLU A 415 -12.09 -32.21 -38.89
CA GLU A 415 -12.12 -31.29 -37.76
C GLU A 415 -12.55 -29.90 -38.26
N TYR A 416 -13.60 -29.35 -37.64
CA TYR A 416 -14.04 -27.99 -37.89
C TYR A 416 -13.30 -27.06 -36.93
N VAL A 417 -12.45 -26.21 -37.47
CA VAL A 417 -11.79 -25.16 -36.68
C VAL A 417 -12.56 -23.87 -36.88
N SER A 418 -13.21 -23.39 -35.82
CA SER A 418 -13.85 -22.08 -35.79
C SER A 418 -12.82 -21.03 -35.36
N LEU A 419 -12.58 -20.06 -36.23
CA LEU A 419 -11.80 -18.85 -35.90
C LEU A 419 -12.77 -17.69 -35.74
N GLU A 420 -12.82 -17.14 -34.53
CA GLU A 420 -13.67 -16.01 -34.20
C GLU A 420 -12.83 -14.73 -34.12
N ARG A 421 -13.24 -13.68 -34.82
CA ARG A 421 -12.64 -12.35 -34.70
C ARG A 421 -13.73 -11.29 -34.57
N GLU A 422 -13.63 -10.48 -33.53
CA GLU A 422 -14.46 -9.28 -33.39
C GLU A 422 -13.71 -8.08 -33.97
N SER A 423 -14.42 -7.23 -34.71
CA SER A 423 -13.86 -6.01 -35.29
C SER A 423 -14.88 -4.88 -35.30
N GLN A 424 -14.44 -3.66 -34.98
CA GLN A 424 -15.24 -2.46 -35.16
C GLN A 424 -15.35 -2.13 -36.66
N ILE A 425 -16.56 -1.76 -37.11
CA ILE A 425 -16.80 -1.43 -38.51
C ILE A 425 -16.27 -0.02 -38.79
N THR A 426 -15.30 0.09 -39.68
CA THR A 426 -15.02 1.34 -40.42
C THR A 426 -15.42 1.12 -41.88
N LEU A 427 -16.69 1.35 -42.18
CA LEU A 427 -17.15 1.52 -43.56
C LEU A 427 -16.57 2.84 -44.08
N TRP A 428 -15.97 2.81 -45.27
CA TRP A 428 -15.37 3.98 -45.88
C TRP A 428 -16.35 5.15 -45.93
N GLY A 429 -16.12 6.16 -45.08
CA GLY A 429 -16.61 7.51 -45.28
C GLY A 429 -18.05 7.84 -44.86
N VAL A 430 -18.78 6.99 -44.14
CA VAL A 430 -20.11 7.39 -43.61
C VAL A 430 -20.30 6.95 -42.16
N PRO A 431 -20.53 7.87 -41.20
CA PRO A 431 -20.92 7.50 -39.84
C PRO A 431 -22.35 6.96 -39.83
N LEU A 432 -22.54 5.76 -39.26
CA LEU A 432 -23.85 5.17 -39.00
C LEU A 432 -24.52 5.92 -37.82
N ILE A 433 -25.68 6.53 -38.07
CA ILE A 433 -26.55 7.16 -37.06
C ILE A 433 -27.47 6.11 -36.43
#